data_AF-A0A4Z2HBB5-F1
#
_entry.id   AF-A0A4Z2HBB5-F1
#
_cell.length_a   1.000
_cell.length_b   1.000
_cell.length_c   1.000
_cell.angle_alpha   90.00
_cell.angle_beta   90.00
_cell.angle_gamma   90.00
#
_symmetry.space_group_name_H-M   'P 1'
#
loop_
_entity.id
_entity.type
_entity.pdbx_description
1 polymer ?
#
loop_
_entity_poly.entity_id
_entity_poly.type
_entity_poly.pdbx_seq_one_letter_code
_entity_poly.pdbx_strand_id
1 'polypeptide(L)' 'MQRRQTLRPGTSHQEVLNLSRQTLELLLELGLHGCLQLQEHTTGERYLWFLVLDPLEELGVLLHQLVMTLRLGLLELER' A
#
# COMPACT_ATOMS: atom_id res chain seq x y z
N MET A 1 -7.08 -10.64 3.59
CA MET A 1 -7.40 -10.11 2.23
C MET A 1 -6.11 -9.65 1.54
N GLN A 2 -5.95 -9.88 0.22
CA GLN A 2 -4.81 -9.36 -0.55
C GLN A 2 -5.24 -8.21 -1.49
N ARG A 3 -4.48 -7.12 -1.51
CA ARG A 3 -4.65 -5.97 -2.42
C ARG A 3 -3.31 -5.54 -2.99
N ARG A 4 -3.32 -4.96 -4.19
CA ARG A 4 -2.11 -4.41 -4.84
C ARG A 4 -2.31 -2.96 -5.25
N GLN A 5 -1.23 -2.21 -5.23
CA GLN A 5 -1.14 -0.86 -5.77
C GLN A 5 0.01 -0.79 -6.77
N THR A 6 -0.28 -0.34 -7.98
CA THR A 6 0.74 -0.09 -9.01
C THR A 6 1.52 1.17 -8.65
N LEU A 7 2.85 1.06 -8.64
CA LEU A 7 3.76 2.19 -8.50
C LEU A 7 4.06 2.78 -9.86
N ARG A 8 4.31 4.09 -9.89
CA ARG A 8 4.61 4.77 -11.15
C ARG A 8 6.03 4.45 -11.63
N PRO A 9 6.27 4.49 -12.94
CA PRO A 9 7.63 4.52 -13.48
C PRO A 9 8.40 5.68 -12.84
N GLY A 10 9.64 5.45 -12.41
CA GLY A 10 10.47 6.49 -11.79
C GLY A 10 10.28 6.71 -10.28
N THR A 11 9.29 6.11 -9.62
CA THR A 11 9.19 6.15 -8.15
C THR A 11 10.49 5.67 -7.52
N SER A 12 11.12 6.52 -6.72
CA SER A 12 12.39 6.26 -6.06
C SER A 12 12.23 5.27 -4.92
N HIS A 13 13.35 4.65 -4.51
CA HIS A 13 13.34 3.76 -3.36
C HIS A 13 12.86 4.45 -2.07
N GLN A 14 13.24 5.73 -1.88
CA GLN A 14 12.83 6.51 -0.71
C GLN A 14 11.33 6.76 -0.66
N GLU A 15 10.70 7.06 -1.80
CA GLU A 15 9.24 7.23 -1.88
C GLU A 15 8.52 5.93 -1.54
N VAL A 16 9.01 4.79 -2.03
CA VAL A 16 8.45 3.47 -1.69
C VAL A 16 8.54 3.19 -0.19
N LEU A 17 9.67 3.50 0.44
CA LEU A 17 9.84 3.33 1.89
C LEU A 17 8.89 4.24 2.68
N ASN A 18 8.75 5.50 2.28
CA ASN A 18 7.84 6.45 2.93
C ASN A 18 6.39 5.98 2.86
N LEU A 19 5.94 5.54 1.67
CA LEU A 19 4.59 5.00 1.47
C LEU A 19 4.35 3.72 2.25
N SER A 20 5.35 2.83 2.27
CA SER A 20 5.27 1.59 3.03
C SER A 20 5.11 1.88 4.53
N ARG A 21 5.87 2.84 5.05
CA ARG A 21 5.77 3.27 6.45
C ARG A 21 4.39 3.84 6.78
N GLN A 22 3.92 4.82 6.01
CA GLN A 22 2.60 5.45 6.20
C GLN A 22 1.48 4.41 6.16
N THR A 23 1.60 3.41 5.28
CA THR A 23 0.59 2.35 5.21
C THR A 23 0.61 1.47 6.47
N LEU A 24 1.79 1.07 6.94
CA LEU A 24 1.90 0.26 8.15
C LEU A 24 1.40 1.01 9.39
N GLU A 25 1.71 2.30 9.51
CA GLU A 25 1.21 3.17 10.59
C GLU A 25 -0.32 3.20 10.59
N LEU A 26 -0.95 3.42 9.43
CA LEU A 26 -2.41 3.46 9.35
C LEU A 26 -3.07 2.09 9.59
N LEU A 27 -2.44 0.98 9.17
CA LEU A 27 -2.91 -0.35 9.53
C LEU A 27 -2.88 -0.56 11.06
N LEU A 28 -1.81 -0.13 11.73
CA LEU A 28 -1.69 -0.23 13.19
C LEU A 28 -2.72 0.64 13.91
N GLU A 29 -2.96 1.87 13.45
CA GLU A 29 -4.01 2.76 14.00
C GLU A 29 -5.40 2.15 13.89
N LEU A 30 -5.67 1.39 12.82
CA LEU A 30 -6.91 0.68 12.61
C LEU A 30 -6.98 -0.68 13.34
N GLY A 31 -5.95 -1.03 14.11
CA GLY A 31 -5.85 -2.30 14.82
C GLY A 31 -5.68 -3.52 13.91
N LEU A 32 -5.17 -3.30 12.68
CA LEU A 32 -5.05 -4.34 11.66
C LEU A 32 -3.65 -4.91 11.62
N HIS A 33 -3.57 -6.23 11.61
CA HIS A 33 -2.32 -6.92 11.33
C HIS A 33 -2.17 -7.17 9.83
N GLY A 34 -1.04 -6.75 9.26
CA GLY A 34 -0.75 -6.99 7.86
C GLY A 34 0.73 -6.93 7.54
N CYS A 35 1.07 -7.30 6.32
CA CYS A 35 2.41 -7.15 5.76
C CYS A 35 2.38 -6.48 4.40
N LEU A 36 3.51 -5.85 4.07
CA LEU A 36 3.76 -5.19 2.80
C LEU A 36 4.84 -5.95 2.04
N GLN A 37 4.63 -6.09 0.73
CA GLN A 37 5.64 -6.65 -0.15
C GLN A 37 5.78 -5.77 -1.39
N LEU A 38 6.98 -5.25 -1.61
CA LEU A 38 7.35 -4.66 -2.89
C LEU A 38 7.67 -5.78 -3.88
N GLN A 39 7.00 -5.80 -5.01
CA GLN A 39 7.27 -6.75 -6.10
C GLN A 39 7.59 -5.97 -7.38
N GLU A 40 8.73 -6.30 -7.99
CA GLU A 40 9.13 -5.81 -9.31
C GLU A 40 8.93 -6.92 -10.33
N HIS A 41 8.24 -6.60 -11.42
CA HIS A 41 7.94 -7.52 -12.50
C HIS A 41 8.96 -7.34 -13.63
N THR A 42 9.15 -8.39 -14.43
CA THR A 42 10.10 -8.39 -15.56
C THR A 42 9.77 -7.37 -16.66
N THR A 43 8.56 -6.82 -16.64
CA THR A 43 8.08 -5.72 -17.49
C THR A 43 8.53 -4.34 -17.01
N GLY A 44 9.26 -4.25 -15.88
CA GLY A 44 9.64 -2.99 -15.23
C GLY A 44 8.52 -2.37 -14.38
N GLU A 45 7.37 -3.04 -14.30
CA GLU A 45 6.25 -2.64 -13.45
C GLU A 45 6.55 -2.97 -11.99
N ARG A 46 6.32 -2.01 -11.10
CA ARG A 46 6.53 -2.18 -9.66
C ARG A 46 5.19 -2.10 -8.94
N TYR A 47 4.95 -3.01 -8.01
CA TYR A 47 3.72 -3.10 -7.23
C TYR A 47 4.03 -3.16 -5.74
N LEU A 48 3.25 -2.43 -4.95
CA LEU A 48 3.19 -2.61 -3.51
C LEU A 48 1.98 -3.49 -3.20
N TRP A 49 2.25 -4.68 -2.64
CA TRP A 49 1.24 -5.63 -2.21
C TRP A 49 0.98 -5.48 -0.72
N PHE A 50 -0.30 -5.58 -0.36
CA PHE A 50 -0.81 -5.47 0.99
C PHE A 50 -1.53 -6.78 1.30
N LEU A 51 -1.08 -7.48 2.34
CA LEU A 51 -1.77 -8.63 2.89
C LEU A 51 -2.23 -8.28 4.30
N VAL A 52 -3.53 -8.16 4.49
CA VAL A 52 -4.14 -8.06 5.84
C VAL A 52 -4.48 -9.47 6.30
N LEU A 53 -3.99 -9.80 7.50
CA LEU A 53 -4.04 -11.13 8.12
C LEU A 53 -5.30 -11.34 8.98
N ASP A 54 -6.08 -10.29 9.24
CA ASP A 54 -7.30 -10.42 10.03
C ASP A 54 -8.49 -11.01 9.23
N PRO A 55 -9.33 -11.85 9.88
CA PRO A 55 -10.40 -12.61 9.22
C PRO A 55 -11.74 -11.87 9.09
N LEU A 56 -11.87 -10.62 9.57
CA LEU A 56 -13.16 -9.92 9.62
C LEU A 56 -13.50 -9.23 8.27
N GLU A 57 -14.65 -9.54 7.69
CA GLU A 57 -15.11 -9.00 6.38
C GLU A 57 -15.20 -7.46 6.34
N GLU A 58 -15.53 -6.83 7.47
CA GLU A 58 -15.62 -5.36 7.62
C GLU A 58 -14.26 -4.67 7.39
N LEU A 59 -13.15 -5.40 7.56
CA LEU A 59 -11.80 -4.91 7.28
C LEU A 59 -11.53 -4.74 5.79
N GLY A 60 -12.28 -5.42 4.93
CA GLY A 60 -12.16 -5.27 3.48
C GLY A 60 -12.49 -3.85 3.00
N VAL A 61 -13.42 -3.16 3.67
CA VAL A 61 -13.81 -1.77 3.37
C VAL A 61 -12.74 -0.78 3.84
N LEU A 62 -12.26 -0.94 5.08
CA LEU A 62 -11.18 -0.11 5.63
C LEU A 62 -9.88 -0.26 4.80
N LEU A 63 -9.54 -1.48 4.38
CA LEU A 63 -8.39 -1.73 3.53
C LEU A 63 -8.55 -1.11 2.13
N HIS A 64 -9.78 -1.13 1.57
CA HIS A 64 -10.04 -0.47 0.30
C HIS A 64 -9.83 1.05 0.41
N GLN A 65 -10.36 1.67 1.45
CA GLN A 65 -10.18 3.11 1.71
C GLN A 65 -8.70 3.46 1.91
N LEU A 66 -7.96 2.66 2.67
CA LEU A 66 -6.52 2.80 2.86
C LEU A 66 -5.76 2.83 1.52
N VAL A 67 -6.01 1.86 0.64
CA VAL A 67 -5.37 1.79 -0.68
C VAL A 67 -5.73 3.00 -1.55
N MET A 68 -6.97 3.49 -1.47
CA MET A 68 -7.37 4.71 -2.18
C MET A 68 -6.65 5.96 -1.64
N THR A 69 -6.54 6.11 -0.31
CA THR A 69 -5.83 7.22 0.33
C THR A 69 -4.34 7.23 -0.05
N LEU A 70 -3.68 6.07 -0.03
CA LEU A 70 -2.28 5.95 -0.43
C LEU A 70 -2.06 6.26 -1.91
N ARG A 71 -3.04 5.95 -2.77
CA ARG A 71 -3.02 6.32 -4.19
C ARG A 71 -3.11 7.83 -4.38
N LEU A 72 -3.90 8.51 -3.57
CA LEU A 72 -4.00 9.98 -3.58
C LEU A 72 -2.72 10.62 -3.03
N GLY A 73 -2.17 10.12 -1.92
CA GLY A 73 -0.91 10.63 -1.36
C GLY A 73 0.27 10.46 -2.31
N LEU A 74 0.32 9.36 -3.06
CA LEU A 74 1.24 9.21 -4.19
C LEU A 74 1.06 10.35 -5.20
N LEU A 75 -0.16 10.60 -5.67
CA LEU A 75 -0.45 11.68 -6.63
C LEU A 75 -0.05 13.08 -6.12
N GLU A 76 -0.15 13.32 -4.82
CA GLU A 76 0.20 14.60 -4.19
C GLU A 76 1.71 14.82 -4.06
N LEU A 77 2.48 13.77 -3.75
CA LEU A 77 3.95 13.83 -3.66
C LEU A 77 4.65 14.17 -5.00
N GLU A 78 3.91 14.17 -6.11
CA GLU A 78 4.41 14.57 -7.42
C GLU A 78 4.20 16.05 -7.78
N ARG A 79 3.51 16.83 -6.92
CA ARG A 79 3.32 18.27 -7.10
C ARG A 79 4.41 19.07 -6.39
#